data_AF-A0A384KIQ7-F1
#
_entry.id   AF-A0A384KIQ7-F1
#
_cell.length_a   1.000
_cell.length_b   1.000
_cell.length_c   1.000
_cell.angle_alpha   90.00
_cell.angle_beta   90.00
_cell.angle_gamma   90.00
#
_symmetry.space_group_name_H-M   'P 1'
#
loop_
_entity.id
_entity.type
_entity.pdbx_description
1 polymer ?
#
loop_
_entity_poly.entity_id
_entity_poly.type
_entity_poly.pdbx_seq_one_letter_code
_entity_poly.pdbx_strand_id
1 'polypeptide(L)'
;MLEMLSVEQKRLLVLTIGPFVHRGVSHIAENLVFLLIFGGYIEWQVGWRKLYLYCAATGYGASWILLVIIGGAGAVGASSITNGLEAVAGIVGFVRVVEELRNVNSGADILRGVSHVIPFVIGLGFAASTIQAATMSPTDATQAIHAIGALIGVIAATYYPLTQLGTGGMFSEVLS
;
A
#
# COMPACT_ATOMS: atom_id res chain seq x y z
N MET A 1 -34.92 5.51 0.14
CA MET A 1 -34.02 4.90 -0.88
C MET A 1 -33.08 3.85 -0.27
N LEU A 2 -32.26 4.16 0.74
CA LEU A 2 -31.43 3.16 1.43
C LEU A 2 -32.23 2.06 2.14
N GLU A 3 -33.41 2.39 2.68
CA GLU A 3 -34.30 1.42 3.35
C GLU A 3 -34.85 0.35 2.41
N MET A 4 -34.89 0.62 1.10
CA MET A 4 -35.38 -0.31 0.08
C MET A 4 -34.33 -1.34 -0.36
N LEU A 5 -33.07 -1.17 0.05
CA LEU A 5 -31.98 -2.09 -0.29
C LEU A 5 -31.96 -3.29 0.67
N SER A 6 -31.69 -4.48 0.11
CA SER A 6 -31.40 -5.67 0.90
C SER A 6 -30.13 -5.48 1.75
N VAL A 7 -29.92 -6.33 2.75
CA VAL A 7 -28.72 -6.29 3.60
C VAL A 7 -27.45 -6.48 2.77
N GLU A 8 -27.49 -7.38 1.79
CA GLU A 8 -26.41 -7.66 0.86
C GLU A 8 -26.10 -6.45 -0.02
N GLN A 9 -27.14 -5.80 -0.57
CA GLN A 9 -26.98 -4.59 -1.37
C GLN A 9 -26.37 -3.44 -0.56
N LYS A 10 -26.76 -3.28 0.70
CA LYS A 10 -26.15 -2.30 1.62
C LYS A 10 -24.68 -2.62 1.89
N ARG A 11 -24.33 -3.89 2.11
CA ARG A 11 -22.94 -4.33 2.30
C ARG A 11 -22.11 -4.04 1.06
N LEU A 12 -22.58 -4.39 -0.13
CA LEU A 12 -21.89 -4.12 -1.40
C LEU A 12 -21.68 -2.62 -1.64
N LEU A 13 -22.69 -1.81 -1.31
CA LEU A 13 -22.57 -0.36 -1.39
C LEU A 13 -21.47 0.14 -0.46
N VAL A 14 -21.50 -0.27 0.82
CA VAL A 14 -20.48 0.12 1.81
C VAL A 14 -19.08 -0.34 1.40
N LEU A 15 -18.91 -1.53 0.81
CA LEU A 15 -17.62 -1.98 0.30
C LEU A 15 -17.10 -1.14 -0.87
N THR A 16 -18.01 -0.56 -1.65
CA THR A 16 -17.67 0.23 -2.83
C THR A 16 -17.33 1.68 -2.46
N ILE A 17 -18.10 2.28 -1.56
CA ILE A 17 -17.89 3.70 -1.19
C ILE A 17 -17.10 3.87 0.11
N GLY A 18 -16.94 2.80 0.89
CA GLY A 18 -16.30 2.80 2.21
C GLY A 18 -14.94 3.46 2.25
N PRO A 19 -14.03 3.22 1.28
CA PRO A 19 -12.73 3.90 1.22
C PRO A 19 -12.80 5.44 1.14
N PHE A 20 -13.93 5.99 0.69
CA PHE A 20 -14.14 7.43 0.54
C PHE A 20 -14.90 8.06 1.73
N VAL A 21 -15.49 7.24 2.60
CA VAL A 21 -16.27 7.71 3.75
C VAL A 21 -15.38 7.79 4.98
N HIS A 22 -15.36 8.93 5.68
CA HIS A 22 -14.50 9.15 6.84
C HIS A 22 -15.34 9.53 8.08
N ARG A 23 -14.93 9.03 9.24
CA ARG A 23 -15.61 9.27 10.53
C ARG A 23 -15.38 10.68 11.12
N GLY A 24 -14.51 11.49 10.54
CA GLY A 24 -14.22 12.85 11.01
C GLY A 24 -13.06 13.53 10.27
N VAL A 25 -12.83 14.81 10.59
CA VAL A 25 -11.81 15.66 9.94
C VAL A 25 -10.39 15.17 10.23
N SER A 26 -10.09 14.76 11.46
CA SER A 26 -8.76 14.20 11.79
C SER A 26 -8.47 12.94 10.98
N HIS A 27 -9.44 12.04 10.88
CA HIS A 27 -9.29 10.77 10.17
C HIS A 27 -9.04 10.97 8.66
N ILE A 28 -9.74 11.91 8.00
CA ILE A 28 -9.45 12.23 6.59
C ILE A 28 -8.10 12.93 6.45
N ALA A 29 -7.72 13.83 7.37
CA ALA A 29 -6.44 14.52 7.32
C ALA A 29 -5.26 13.54 7.46
N GLU A 30 -5.34 12.60 8.40
CA GLU A 30 -4.36 11.52 8.57
C GLU A 30 -4.22 10.71 7.27
N ASN A 31 -5.33 10.19 6.74
CA ASN A 31 -5.29 9.41 5.51
C ASN A 31 -4.71 10.20 4.32
N LEU A 32 -5.05 11.48 4.18
CA LEU A 32 -4.52 12.33 3.12
C LEU A 32 -3.01 12.57 3.24
N VAL A 33 -2.48 12.76 4.44
CA VAL A 33 -1.02 12.92 4.65
C VAL A 33 -0.28 11.68 4.18
N PHE A 34 -0.73 10.48 4.59
CA PHE A 34 -0.11 9.23 4.18
C PHE A 34 -0.27 8.98 2.67
N LEU A 35 -1.45 9.27 2.09
CA LEU A 35 -1.66 9.20 0.64
C LEU A 35 -0.73 10.12 -0.13
N LEU A 36 -0.52 11.36 0.33
CA LEU A 36 0.35 12.32 -0.36
C LEU A 36 1.81 11.89 -0.30
N ILE A 37 2.29 11.46 0.88
CA ILE A 37 3.69 11.07 1.06
C ILE A 37 3.99 9.77 0.30
N PHE A 38 3.26 8.70 0.61
CA PHE A 38 3.56 7.38 0.05
C PHE A 38 3.01 7.22 -1.37
N GLY A 39 1.83 7.75 -1.64
CA GLY A 39 1.28 7.77 -3.00
C GLY A 39 2.12 8.62 -3.94
N GLY A 40 2.54 9.82 -3.53
CA GLY A 40 3.44 10.67 -4.33
C GLY A 40 4.79 10.01 -4.57
N TYR A 41 5.36 9.34 -3.56
CA TYR A 41 6.59 8.57 -3.72
C TYR A 41 6.43 7.43 -4.73
N ILE A 42 5.37 6.63 -4.61
CA ILE A 42 5.08 5.53 -5.53
C ILE A 42 4.85 6.06 -6.95
N GLU A 43 4.08 7.13 -7.12
CA GLU A 43 3.87 7.76 -8.42
C GLU A 43 5.20 8.18 -9.05
N TRP A 44 6.08 8.82 -8.28
CA TRP A 44 7.41 9.22 -8.74
C TRP A 44 8.27 8.02 -9.17
N GLN A 45 8.19 6.89 -8.45
CA GLN A 45 9.06 5.74 -8.69
C GLN A 45 8.54 4.75 -9.74
N VAL A 46 7.23 4.56 -9.81
CA VAL A 46 6.61 3.50 -10.60
C VAL A 46 5.52 3.99 -11.56
N GLY A 47 5.09 5.25 -11.44
CA GLY A 47 4.09 5.89 -12.29
C GLY A 47 2.64 5.75 -11.79
N TRP A 48 1.80 6.72 -12.19
CA TRP A 48 0.40 6.86 -11.74
C TRP A 48 -0.48 5.63 -12.00
N ARG A 49 -0.24 4.89 -13.10
CA ARG A 49 -1.03 3.70 -13.45
C ARG A 49 -0.86 2.59 -12.41
N LYS A 50 0.38 2.37 -11.96
CA LYS A 50 0.68 1.36 -10.94
C LYS A 50 0.19 1.82 -9.57
N LEU A 51 0.34 3.12 -9.24
CA LEU A 51 -0.28 3.69 -8.04
C LEU A 51 -1.78 3.40 -7.99
N TYR A 52 -2.51 3.65 -9.08
CA TYR A 52 -3.94 3.38 -9.14
C TYR A 52 -4.27 1.90 -8.89
N LEU A 53 -3.50 0.97 -9.48
CA LEU A 53 -3.66 -0.46 -9.23
C LEU A 53 -3.40 -0.84 -7.77
N TYR A 54 -2.38 -0.26 -7.14
CA TYR A 54 -2.12 -0.48 -5.72
C TYR A 54 -3.26 0.06 -4.85
N CYS A 55 -3.77 1.26 -5.12
CA CYS A 55 -4.93 1.82 -4.43
C CYS A 55 -6.17 0.93 -4.59
N ALA A 56 -6.43 0.45 -5.80
CA ALA A 56 -7.57 -0.43 -6.07
C ALA A 56 -7.45 -1.77 -5.33
N ALA A 57 -6.26 -2.39 -5.35
CA ALA A 57 -6.02 -3.66 -4.68
C ALA A 57 -6.11 -3.54 -3.14
N THR A 58 -5.46 -2.52 -2.57
CA THR A 58 -5.37 -2.33 -1.11
C THR A 58 -6.63 -1.69 -0.51
N GLY A 59 -7.41 -0.97 -1.31
CA GLY A 59 -8.73 -0.44 -0.92
C GLY A 59 -9.84 -1.48 -1.10
N TYR A 60 -10.19 -1.76 -2.36
CA TYR A 60 -11.31 -2.65 -2.68
C TYR A 60 -10.98 -4.10 -2.31
N GLY A 61 -9.79 -4.60 -2.68
CA GLY A 61 -9.40 -5.97 -2.37
C GLY A 61 -9.41 -6.25 -0.86
N ALA A 62 -8.91 -5.31 -0.04
CA ALA A 62 -8.95 -5.47 1.41
C ALA A 62 -10.37 -5.50 1.96
N SER A 63 -11.25 -4.64 1.43
CA SER A 63 -12.67 -4.58 1.82
C SER A 63 -13.39 -5.90 1.51
N TRP A 64 -13.17 -6.47 0.33
CA TRP A 64 -13.74 -7.77 -0.06
C TRP A 64 -13.24 -8.91 0.82
N ILE A 65 -11.93 -8.96 1.09
CA ILE A 65 -11.34 -9.99 1.96
C ILE A 65 -11.90 -9.88 3.38
N LEU A 66 -12.02 -8.66 3.92
CA LEU A 66 -12.61 -8.43 5.25
C LEU A 66 -14.06 -8.96 5.32
N LEU A 67 -14.87 -8.71 4.29
CA LEU A 67 -16.24 -9.22 4.24
C LEU A 67 -16.25 -10.76 4.27
N VAL A 68 -15.38 -11.41 3.53
CA VAL A 68 -15.33 -12.88 3.45
C VAL A 68 -14.88 -13.51 4.77
N ILE A 69 -13.89 -12.91 5.45
CA ILE A 69 -13.28 -13.49 6.65
C ILE A 69 -14.07 -13.16 7.92
N ILE A 70 -14.54 -11.92 8.07
CA ILE A 70 -15.13 -11.41 9.33
C ILE A 70 -16.64 -11.17 9.19
N GLY A 71 -17.18 -11.12 7.97
CA GLY A 71 -18.60 -10.76 7.74
C GLY A 71 -18.92 -9.31 8.07
N GLY A 72 -17.91 -8.49 8.37
CA GLY A 72 -18.04 -7.11 8.81
C GLY A 72 -18.07 -6.11 7.65
N ALA A 73 -19.01 -5.17 7.68
CA ALA A 73 -19.09 -4.03 6.76
C ALA A 73 -18.89 -2.69 7.50
N GLY A 74 -18.14 -2.68 8.60
CA GLY A 74 -18.08 -1.53 9.54
C GLY A 74 -16.85 -0.63 9.43
N ALA A 75 -15.83 -1.03 8.66
CA ALA A 75 -14.62 -0.23 8.47
C ALA A 75 -14.80 0.70 7.26
N VAL A 76 -14.59 2.00 7.49
CA VAL A 76 -14.69 3.06 6.48
C VAL A 76 -13.42 3.90 6.54
N GLY A 77 -13.05 4.52 5.44
CA GLY A 77 -11.89 5.38 5.29
C GLY A 77 -10.83 4.76 4.40
N ALA A 78 -9.91 5.60 3.93
CA ALA A 78 -8.84 5.20 3.03
C ALA A 78 -7.67 4.47 3.75
N SER A 79 -7.82 4.10 5.02
CA SER A 79 -6.72 3.58 5.82
C SER A 79 -6.17 2.24 5.33
N SER A 80 -7.00 1.36 4.75
CA SER A 80 -6.46 0.14 4.13
C SER A 80 -5.60 0.45 2.90
N ILE A 81 -5.94 1.53 2.17
CA ILE A 81 -5.14 2.05 1.06
C ILE A 81 -3.82 2.59 1.59
N THR A 82 -3.83 3.45 2.62
CA THR A 82 -2.58 4.03 3.16
C THR A 82 -1.64 2.97 3.69
N ASN A 83 -2.13 2.04 4.51
CA ASN A 83 -1.33 0.92 5.03
C ASN A 83 -0.76 0.04 3.91
N GLY A 84 -1.54 -0.18 2.84
CA GLY A 84 -1.07 -0.88 1.65
C GLY A 84 0.02 -0.12 0.91
N LEU A 85 -0.14 1.19 0.72
CA LEU A 85 0.86 2.05 0.06
C LEU A 85 2.13 2.21 0.90
N GLU A 86 2.04 2.23 2.23
CA GLU A 86 3.20 2.20 3.13
C GLU A 86 4.06 0.96 2.88
N ALA A 87 3.43 -0.22 2.80
CA ALA A 87 4.12 -1.46 2.48
C ALA A 87 4.76 -1.44 1.08
N VAL A 88 4.01 -0.95 0.08
CA VAL A 88 4.51 -0.82 -1.29
C VAL A 88 5.70 0.13 -1.36
N ALA A 89 5.59 1.32 -0.76
CA ALA A 89 6.65 2.31 -0.71
C ALA A 89 7.87 1.79 0.05
N GLY A 90 7.66 1.00 1.11
CA GLY A 90 8.71 0.29 1.83
C GLY A 90 9.54 -0.61 0.92
N ILE A 91 8.86 -1.48 0.17
CA ILE A 91 9.51 -2.44 -0.74
C ILE A 91 10.15 -1.74 -1.95
N VAL A 92 9.44 -0.79 -2.58
CA VAL A 92 9.98 0.00 -3.70
C VAL A 92 11.20 0.81 -3.24
N GLY A 93 11.12 1.43 -2.06
CA GLY A 93 12.24 2.13 -1.42
C GLY A 93 13.44 1.24 -1.22
N PHE A 94 13.26 0.05 -0.66
CA PHE A 94 14.34 -0.92 -0.50
C PHE A 94 15.02 -1.25 -1.84
N VAL A 95 14.23 -1.58 -2.87
CA VAL A 95 14.75 -1.91 -4.21
C VAL A 95 15.55 -0.74 -4.77
N ARG A 96 15.05 0.49 -4.68
CA ARG A 96 15.74 1.68 -5.17
C ARG A 96 17.02 1.99 -4.40
N VAL A 97 17.03 1.84 -3.08
CA VAL A 97 18.26 1.96 -2.28
C VAL A 97 19.31 0.98 -2.81
N VAL A 98 18.96 -0.28 -3.04
CA VAL A 98 19.89 -1.30 -3.55
C VAL A 98 20.39 -0.95 -4.95
N GLU A 99 19.51 -0.52 -5.86
CA GLU A 99 19.87 -0.14 -7.23
C GLU A 99 20.84 1.03 -7.29
N GLU A 100 20.56 2.10 -6.53
CA GLU A 100 21.39 3.29 -6.50
C GLU A 100 22.75 3.00 -5.83
N LEU A 101 22.76 2.19 -4.75
CA LEU A 101 24.00 1.80 -4.07
C LEU A 101 24.89 0.86 -4.90
N ARG A 102 24.31 0.07 -5.81
CA ARG A 102 25.09 -0.79 -6.72
C ARG A 102 25.78 -0.01 -7.84
N ASN A 103 25.26 1.17 -8.18
CA ASN A 103 25.71 1.97 -9.31
C ASN A 103 26.30 3.32 -8.88
N VAL A 104 26.88 3.40 -7.67
CA VAL A 104 27.44 4.65 -7.14
C VAL A 104 28.65 5.06 -7.97
N ASN A 105 28.45 6.03 -8.85
CA ASN A 105 29.50 6.63 -9.67
C ASN A 105 29.77 8.09 -9.27
N SER A 106 28.87 8.69 -8.48
CA SER A 106 28.95 10.07 -8.03
C SER A 106 28.31 10.28 -6.65
N GLY A 107 28.63 11.42 -6.01
CA GLY A 107 27.95 11.86 -4.79
C GLY A 107 26.46 12.14 -4.97
N ALA A 108 26.01 12.46 -6.19
CA ALA A 108 24.60 12.67 -6.49
C ALA A 108 23.80 11.36 -6.40
N ASP A 109 24.39 10.24 -6.81
CA ASP A 109 23.77 8.90 -6.73
C ASP A 109 23.58 8.49 -5.25
N ILE A 110 24.52 8.86 -4.38
CA ILE A 110 24.41 8.66 -2.93
C ILE A 110 23.22 9.45 -2.37
N LEU A 111 23.11 10.75 -2.69
CA LEU A 111 22.00 11.59 -2.22
C LEU A 111 20.65 11.07 -2.71
N ARG A 112 20.60 10.57 -3.95
CA ARG A 112 19.40 9.93 -4.50
C ARG A 112 19.06 8.64 -3.74
N GLY A 113 20.04 7.77 -3.50
CA GLY A 113 19.89 6.57 -2.68
C GLY A 113 19.32 6.88 -1.29
N VAL A 114 19.85 7.91 -0.62
CA VAL A 114 19.37 8.36 0.70
C VAL A 114 17.90 8.79 0.68
N SER A 115 17.42 9.39 -0.42
CA SER A 115 16.01 9.80 -0.54
C SER A 115 15.02 8.62 -0.47
N HIS A 116 15.46 7.41 -0.85
CA HIS A 116 14.66 6.20 -0.82
C HIS A 116 14.65 5.50 0.56
N VAL A 117 15.58 5.85 1.45
CA VAL A 117 15.69 5.27 2.80
C VAL A 117 14.49 5.64 3.66
N ILE A 118 13.98 6.87 3.54
CA ILE A 118 12.83 7.33 4.33
C ILE A 118 11.58 6.50 3.98
N PRO A 119 11.14 6.41 2.70
CA PRO A 119 10.03 5.53 2.31
C PRO A 119 10.27 4.06 2.68
N PHE A 120 11.51 3.57 2.56
CA PHE A 120 11.86 2.21 2.95
C PHE A 120 11.61 1.95 4.44
N VAL A 121 12.32 2.67 5.32
CA VAL A 121 12.31 2.41 6.76
C VAL A 121 10.97 2.75 7.37
N ILE A 122 10.41 3.92 7.01
CA ILE A 122 9.15 4.39 7.57
C ILE A 122 7.99 3.56 7.02
N GLY A 123 7.90 3.37 5.70
CA GLY A 123 6.80 2.62 5.08
C GLY A 123 6.75 1.17 5.54
N LEU A 124 7.90 0.48 5.56
CA LEU A 124 7.95 -0.90 6.02
C LEU A 124 7.74 -1.01 7.55
N GLY A 125 8.24 -0.05 8.32
CA GLY A 125 8.05 0.02 9.77
C GLY A 125 6.57 0.16 10.15
N PHE A 126 5.85 1.09 9.51
CA PHE A 126 4.41 1.24 9.73
C PHE A 126 3.65 -0.02 9.31
N ALA A 127 3.87 -0.54 8.11
CA ALA A 127 3.22 -1.75 7.63
C ALA A 127 3.44 -2.96 8.57
N ALA A 128 4.68 -3.16 9.05
CA ALA A 128 5.00 -4.21 10.00
C ALA A 128 4.27 -4.02 11.34
N SER A 129 4.24 -2.79 11.86
CA SER A 129 3.54 -2.46 13.11
C SER A 129 2.02 -2.71 13.00
N THR A 130 1.41 -2.36 11.87
CA THR A 130 -0.01 -2.58 11.58
C THR A 130 -0.32 -4.08 11.53
N ILE A 131 0.51 -4.87 10.83
CA ILE A 131 0.35 -6.33 10.76
C ILE A 131 0.50 -6.95 12.15
N GLN A 132 1.50 -6.52 12.93
CA GLN A 132 1.74 -7.02 14.28
C GLN A 132 0.60 -6.68 15.24
N ALA A 133 0.03 -5.47 15.17
CA ALA A 133 -1.11 -5.09 15.99
C ALA A 133 -2.30 -6.04 15.77
N ALA A 134 -2.59 -6.39 14.52
CA ALA A 134 -3.67 -7.31 14.18
C ALA A 134 -3.43 -8.76 14.63
N THR A 135 -2.17 -9.22 14.72
CA THR A 135 -1.87 -10.57 15.24
C THR A 135 -1.95 -10.65 16.76
N MET A 136 -1.71 -9.54 17.46
CA MET A 136 -1.78 -9.48 18.93
C MET A 136 -3.20 -9.25 19.47
N SER A 137 -4.08 -8.60 18.71
CA SER A 137 -5.49 -8.37 19.10
C SER A 137 -6.46 -8.48 17.92
N PRO A 138 -6.78 -9.71 17.46
CA PRO A 138 -7.49 -9.92 16.19
C PRO A 138 -9.01 -9.64 16.22
N THR A 139 -9.53 -8.84 17.14
CA THR A 139 -10.98 -8.78 17.41
C THR A 139 -11.73 -7.61 16.76
N ASP A 140 -11.07 -6.56 16.27
CA ASP A 140 -11.74 -5.43 15.61
C ASP A 140 -11.56 -5.46 14.08
N ALA A 141 -12.68 -5.34 13.36
CA ALA A 141 -12.72 -5.23 11.91
C ALA A 141 -11.86 -4.07 11.37
N THR A 142 -11.69 -2.99 12.16
CA THR A 142 -10.81 -1.87 11.81
C THR A 142 -9.34 -2.28 11.78
N GLN A 143 -8.86 -3.01 12.78
CA GLN A 143 -7.46 -3.48 12.79
C GLN A 143 -7.22 -4.52 11.70
N ALA A 144 -8.20 -5.41 11.50
CA ALA A 144 -8.14 -6.42 10.45
C ALA A 144 -8.03 -5.80 9.05
N ILE A 145 -8.84 -4.78 8.71
CA ILE A 145 -8.78 -4.18 7.38
C ILE A 145 -7.44 -3.47 7.12
N HIS A 146 -6.85 -2.83 8.14
CA HIS A 146 -5.54 -2.20 8.02
C HIS A 146 -4.45 -3.25 7.73
N ALA A 147 -4.44 -4.36 8.47
CA ALA A 147 -3.49 -5.44 8.27
C ALA A 147 -3.67 -6.14 6.93
N ILE A 148 -4.92 -6.37 6.50
CA ILE A 148 -5.20 -6.92 5.16
C ILE A 148 -4.67 -5.97 4.08
N GLY A 149 -4.91 -4.66 4.22
CA GLY A 149 -4.37 -3.64 3.30
C GLY A 149 -2.85 -3.70 3.19
N ALA A 150 -2.15 -3.72 4.33
CA ALA A 150 -0.69 -3.86 4.39
C ALA A 150 -0.19 -5.16 3.74
N LEU A 151 -0.83 -6.31 4.03
CA LEU A 151 -0.48 -7.61 3.45
C LEU A 151 -0.67 -7.63 1.93
N ILE A 152 -1.78 -7.11 1.42
CA ILE A 152 -1.99 -6.96 -0.02
C ILE A 152 -0.91 -6.05 -0.62
N GLY A 153 -0.56 -4.96 0.05
CA GLY A 153 0.52 -4.07 -0.37
C GLY A 153 1.86 -4.78 -0.51
N VAL A 154 2.23 -5.59 0.49
CA VAL A 154 3.43 -6.46 0.43
C VAL A 154 3.36 -7.37 -0.78
N ILE A 155 2.27 -8.13 -0.95
CA ILE A 155 2.08 -9.08 -2.05
C ILE A 155 2.12 -8.39 -3.42
N ALA A 156 1.49 -7.22 -3.55
CA ALA A 156 1.45 -6.49 -4.82
C ALA A 156 2.81 -5.91 -5.18
N ALA A 157 3.61 -5.52 -4.18
CA ALA A 157 4.93 -4.95 -4.39
C ALA A 157 6.04 -5.98 -4.62
N THR A 158 5.87 -7.26 -4.26
CA THR A 158 6.91 -8.30 -4.54
C THR A 158 7.14 -8.53 -6.04
N TYR A 159 6.16 -8.22 -6.89
CA TYR A 159 6.34 -8.21 -8.34
C TYR A 159 7.31 -7.12 -8.82
N TYR A 160 7.46 -6.02 -8.07
CA TYR A 160 8.32 -4.91 -8.46
C TYR A 160 9.81 -5.30 -8.52
N PRO A 161 10.43 -5.87 -7.45
CA PRO A 161 11.80 -6.38 -7.52
C PRO A 161 12.02 -7.37 -8.67
N LEU A 162 11.06 -8.25 -8.95
CA LEU A 162 11.19 -9.24 -10.04
C LEU A 162 11.35 -8.58 -11.41
N THR A 163 10.64 -7.46 -11.63
CA THR A 163 10.74 -6.72 -12.90
C THR A 163 11.97 -5.83 -13.03
N GLN A 164 12.60 -5.43 -11.92
CA GLN A 164 13.75 -4.51 -11.95
C GLN A 164 15.09 -5.24 -11.77
N LEU A 165 15.16 -6.21 -10.86
CA LEU A 165 16.38 -6.98 -10.58
C LEU A 165 16.64 -8.08 -11.63
N GLY A 166 15.61 -8.50 -12.37
CA GLY A 166 15.73 -9.50 -13.45
C GLY A 166 16.19 -8.92 -14.79
N THR A 167 15.98 -7.62 -15.04
CA THR A 167 16.33 -6.98 -16.32
C THR A 167 17.75 -6.42 -16.35
N GLY A 168 18.40 -6.26 -15.20
CA GLY A 168 19.73 -5.67 -15.07
C GLY A 168 20.91 -6.61 -15.33
N GLY A 169 20.69 -7.91 -15.59
CA GLY A 169 21.80 -8.87 -15.71
C GLY A 169 21.62 -10.03 -16.70
N MET A 170 20.48 -10.17 -17.40
CA MET A 170 20.26 -11.35 -18.27
C MET A 170 20.08 -11.02 -19.76
N PHE A 171 19.84 -9.75 -20.13
CA PHE A 171 19.60 -9.37 -21.53
C PHE A 171 20.68 -8.49 -22.14
N SER A 172 21.63 -7.95 -21.36
CA SER A 172 22.75 -7.18 -21.91
C SER A 172 23.92 -8.03 -22.40
N GLU A 173 24.07 -9.27 -21.92
CA GLU A 173 25.19 -10.16 -22.31
C GLU A 173 24.86 -11.06 -23.52
N VAL A 174 23.60 -11.10 -23.97
CA VAL A 174 23.19 -11.92 -25.13
C VAL A 174 23.23 -11.12 -26.45
N LEU A 175 23.48 -9.81 -26.38
CA LEU A 175 23.52 -8.93 -27.56
C LEU A 175 24.78 -8.05 -27.66
N SER A 176 25.85 -8.39 -26.94
CA SER A 176 27.19 -7.81 -27.12
C SER A 176 28.13 -8.78 -27.83
#